data_AF-A0A392UGT4-F1
#
_entry.id   AF-A0A392UGT4-F1
#
_cell.length_a   1.000
_cell.length_b   1.000
_cell.length_c   1.000
_cell.angle_alpha   90.00
_cell.angle_beta   90.00
_cell.angle_gamma   90.00
#
_symmetry.space_group_name_H-M   'P 1'
#
loop_
_entity.id
_entity.type
_entity.pdbx_description
1 polymer ?
#
loop_
_entity_poly.entity_id
_entity_poly.type
_entity_poly.pdbx_seq_one_letter_code
_entity_poly.pdbx_strand_id
1 'polypeptide(L)' 'VLKGWVHPVITDKDGNATTELKPEEDWSKEEDELALRNSKALNGLFNGVNKNMFRLIKQCTVAKDAWEILKTTHEGTSK' A
#
# COMPACT_ATOMS: atom_id res chain seq x y z
N VAL A 1 -2.43 -15.24 -3.88
CA VAL A 1 -1.46 -14.14 -3.73
C VAL A 1 -2.22 -12.86 -3.40
N LEU A 2 -1.96 -12.21 -2.25
CA LEU A 2 -2.52 -10.89 -1.96
C LEU A 2 -1.89 -9.87 -2.93
N LYS A 3 -2.69 -9.32 -3.84
CA LYS A 3 -2.29 -8.17 -4.66
C LYS A 3 -2.32 -6.95 -3.73
N GLY A 4 -1.18 -6.25 -3.61
CA GLY A 4 -1.13 -5.00 -2.83
C GLY A 4 -1.94 -3.91 -3.53
N TRP A 5 -2.38 -2.91 -2.78
CA TRP A 5 -2.95 -1.71 -3.39
C TRP A 5 -1.89 -1.01 -4.24
N VAL A 6 -2.33 -0.49 -5.38
CA VAL A 6 -1.53 0.33 -6.29
C VAL A 6 -2.32 1.60 -6.55
N HIS A 7 -1.61 2.72 -6.63
CA HIS A 7 -2.25 3.99 -6.92
C HIS A 7 -2.89 3.93 -8.31
N PRO A 8 -4.16 4.32 -8.47
CA PRO A 8 -4.80 4.43 -9.77
C PRO A 8 -4.01 5.34 -10.71
N VAL A 9 -3.93 4.97 -11.98
CA VAL A 9 -3.27 5.75 -13.04
C VAL A 9 -4.26 6.09 -14.13
N ILE A 10 -3.98 7.17 -14.85
CA ILE A 10 -4.78 7.57 -16.01
C ILE A 10 -4.59 6.53 -17.11
N THR A 11 -5.67 6.18 -17.81
CA THR A 11 -5.62 5.31 -18.99
C THR A 11 -5.63 6.15 -20.26
N ASP A 12 -4.83 5.76 -21.26
CA ASP A 12 -4.87 6.39 -22.58
C ASP A 12 -6.16 6.04 -23.35
N LYS A 13 -6.29 6.60 -24.56
CA LYS A 13 -7.46 6.39 -25.44
C LYS A 13 -7.63 4.93 -25.88
N ASP A 14 -6.57 4.13 -25.82
CA ASP A 14 -6.54 2.73 -26.20
C ASP A 14 -6.73 1.80 -24.98
N GLY A 15 -6.94 2.38 -23.78
CA GLY A 15 -7.18 1.66 -22.54
C GLY A 15 -5.91 1.18 -21.82
N ASN A 16 -4.73 1.62 -22.24
CA ASN A 16 -3.47 1.26 -21.56
C ASN A 16 -3.19 2.19 -20.38
N ALA A 17 -2.64 1.63 -19.31
CA ALA A 17 -2.19 2.38 -18.15
C ALA A 17 -1.02 3.31 -18.51
N THR A 18 -1.13 4.59 -18.15
CA THR A 18 -0.04 5.57 -18.27
C THR A 18 0.82 5.61 -17.00
N THR A 19 1.85 6.45 -16.99
CA THR A 19 2.66 6.73 -15.80
C THR A 19 2.07 7.85 -14.93
N GLU A 20 1.00 8.51 -15.39
CA GLU A 20 0.39 9.63 -14.68
C GLU A 20 -0.59 9.11 -13.63
N LEU A 21 -0.45 9.61 -12.39
CA LEU A 21 -1.36 9.28 -11.31
C LEU A 21 -2.73 9.89 -11.57
N LYS A 22 -3.78 9.09 -11.42
CA LYS A 22 -5.16 9.56 -11.51
C LYS A 22 -5.52 10.34 -10.24
N PRO A 23 -6.08 11.56 -10.32
CA PRO A 23 -6.49 12.32 -9.15
C PRO A 23 -7.62 11.61 -8.41
N GLU A 24 -7.68 11.77 -7.07
CA GLU A 24 -8.63 11.05 -6.21
C GLU A 24 -10.10 11.31 -6.59
N GLU A 25 -10.41 12.51 -7.08
CA GLU A 25 -11.75 12.91 -7.52
C GLU A 25 -12.27 12.07 -8.70
N ASP A 26 -11.36 11.51 -9.52
CA ASP A 26 -11.68 10.70 -10.70
C ASP A 26 -11.65 9.19 -10.41
N TRP A 27 -11.39 8.79 -9.16
CA TRP A 27 -11.32 7.37 -8.80
C TRP A 27 -12.69 6.69 -8.96
N SER A 28 -12.69 5.48 -9.49
CA SER A 28 -13.87 4.63 -9.45
C SER A 28 -14.19 4.23 -8.00
N LYS A 29 -15.42 3.81 -7.76
CA LYS A 29 -15.83 3.30 -6.43
C LYS A 29 -14.94 2.14 -5.98
N GLU A 30 -14.57 1.26 -6.90
CA GLU A 30 -13.70 0.13 -6.63
C GLU A 30 -12.27 0.57 -6.30
N GLU A 31 -11.74 1.56 -7.00
CA GLU A 31 -10.42 2.14 -6.73
C GLU A 31 -10.37 2.79 -5.34
N ASP A 32 -11.39 3.57 -4.99
CA ASP A 32 -11.56 4.19 -3.66
C ASP A 32 -11.70 3.14 -2.55
N GLU A 33 -12.53 2.11 -2.75
CA GLU A 33 -12.68 1.03 -1.78
C GLU A 33 -11.36 0.29 -1.52
N LEU A 34 -10.54 0.08 -2.56
CA LEU A 34 -9.23 -0.54 -2.42
C LEU A 34 -8.25 0.37 -1.68
N ALA A 35 -8.26 1.68 -1.95
CA ALA A 35 -7.45 2.66 -1.23
C ALA A 35 -7.84 2.73 0.26
N LEU A 36 -9.13 2.71 0.56
CA LEU A 36 -9.67 2.67 1.92
C LEU A 36 -9.26 1.39 2.68
N ARG A 37 -9.31 0.23 2.01
CA ARG A 37 -8.84 -1.03 2.61
C ARG A 37 -7.34 -0.98 2.92
N ASN A 38 -6.55 -0.41 2.01
CA ASN A 38 -5.12 -0.21 2.22
C ASN A 38 -4.81 0.72 3.40
N SER A 39 -5.49 1.87 3.49
CA SER A 39 -5.28 2.83 4.58
C SER A 39 -5.69 2.26 5.94
N LYS A 40 -6.79 1.49 6.01
CA LYS A 40 -7.19 0.78 7.23
C LYS A 40 -6.16 -0.27 7.65
N ALA A 41 -5.64 -1.04 6.70
CA ALA A 41 -4.60 -2.02 6.99
C ALA A 41 -3.30 -1.36 7.47
N LEU A 42 -2.83 -0.30 6.81
CA LEU A 42 -1.68 0.50 7.27
C LEU A 42 -1.88 1.06 8.66
N ASN A 43 -3.04 1.64 8.94
CA ASN A 43 -3.37 2.17 10.26
C ASN A 43 -3.31 1.06 11.32
N GLY A 44 -3.83 -0.14 11.02
CA GLY A 44 -3.72 -1.31 11.89
C GLY A 44 -2.26 -1.69 12.16
N LEU A 45 -1.43 -1.73 11.13
CA LEU A 45 0.01 -2.04 11.26
C LEU A 45 0.74 -0.98 12.07
N PHE A 46 0.49 0.31 11.81
CA PHE A 46 1.15 1.42 12.49
C PHE A 46 0.84 1.49 13.98
N ASN A 47 -0.42 1.23 14.36
CA ASN A 47 -0.82 1.22 15.76
C ASN A 47 -0.53 -0.12 16.47
N GLY A 48 -0.35 -1.21 15.70
CA GLY A 48 -0.15 -2.56 16.25
C GLY A 48 1.29 -2.88 16.64
N VAL A 49 2.27 -2.06 16.28
CA VAL A 49 3.70 -2.34 16.49
C VAL A 49 4.36 -1.37 17.47
N ASN A 50 5.49 -1.76 18.05
CA ASN A 50 6.26 -0.88 18.93
C ASN A 50 6.99 0.23 18.14
N LYS A 51 7.55 1.23 18.86
CA LYS A 51 8.22 2.40 18.26
C LYS A 51 9.36 2.04 17.28
N ASN A 52 10.12 0.99 17.57
CA ASN A 52 11.25 0.59 16.73
C ASN A 52 10.76 0.02 15.39
N MET A 53 9.76 -0.86 15.44
CA MET A 53 9.14 -1.44 14.25
C MET A 53 8.33 -0.40 13.46
N PHE A 54 7.61 0.48 14.14
CA PHE A 54 6.91 1.60 13.50
C PHE A 54 7.87 2.45 12.67
N ARG A 55 9.07 2.74 13.19
CA ARG A 55 10.08 3.52 12.48
C ARG A 55 10.54 2.88 11.15
N LEU A 56 10.45 1.56 11.03
CA LEU A 56 10.78 0.83 9.79
C LEU A 56 9.70 0.99 8.72
N ILE A 57 8.43 1.01 9.14
CA ILE A 57 7.28 1.01 8.21
C ILE A 57 6.61 2.36 8.02
N LYS A 58 6.95 3.40 8.81
CA LYS A 58 6.27 4.71 8.82
C LYS A 58 6.25 5.46 7.49
N GLN A 59 7.02 5.05 6.50
CA GLN A 59 7.04 5.67 5.14
C GLN A 59 6.32 4.80 4.10
N CYS A 60 5.81 3.64 4.50
CA CYS A 60 5.06 2.77 3.60
C CYS A 60 3.70 3.38 3.28
N THR A 61 3.40 3.52 2.00
CA THR A 61 2.08 3.92 1.48
C THR A 61 1.23 2.71 1.07
N VAL A 62 1.83 1.51 1.05
CA VAL A 62 1.16 0.24 0.75
C VAL A 62 1.27 -0.69 1.96
N ALA A 63 0.12 -1.16 2.45
CA ALA A 63 0.03 -2.03 3.62
C ALA A 63 0.80 -3.35 3.43
N LYS A 64 0.80 -3.87 2.20
CA LYS A 64 1.55 -5.07 1.85
C LYS A 64 3.06 -4.89 2.06
N ASP A 65 3.61 -3.75 1.65
CA ASP A 65 5.05 -3.48 1.78
C ASP A 65 5.44 -3.33 3.25
N ALA A 66 4.60 -2.63 4.04
CA ALA A 66 4.77 -2.55 5.48
C ALA A 66 4.76 -3.95 6.12
N TRP A 67 3.82 -4.81 5.73
CA TRP A 67 3.72 -6.17 6.23
C TRP A 67 4.95 -7.02 5.90
N GLU A 68 5.45 -6.96 4.66
CA GLU A 68 6.65 -7.71 4.26
C GLU A 68 7.90 -7.24 5.02
N ILE A 69 8.06 -5.92 5.24
CA ILE A 69 9.15 -5.38 6.09
C ILE A 69 9.07 -5.94 7.51
N LEU A 70 7.89 -5.95 8.12
CA LEU A 70 7.69 -6.50 9.47
C LEU A 70 8.01 -7.99 9.51
N LYS A 71 7.57 -8.75 8.51
CA LYS A 71 7.85 -10.18 8.39
C LYS A 71 9.36 -10.44 8.31
N THR A 72 10.05 -9.81 7.36
CA THR A 72 11.51 -9.98 7.20
C THR A 72 12.28 -9.54 8.44
N THR A 73 11.81 -8.52 9.14
CA THR A 73 12.45 -8.05 10.38
C THR A 73 12.30 -9.06 11.53
N HIS A 74 11.15 -9.74 11.64
CA HIS A 74 10.87 -10.69 12.71
C HIS A 74 11.47 -12.08 12.45
N GLU A 75 11.42 -12.54 11.20
CA GLU A 75 11.97 -13.83 10.79
C GLU A 75 13.50 -13.80 10.63
N GLY A 76 14.09 -12.60 10.69
CA GLY A 76 15.50 -12.37 10.42
C GLY A 76 15.79 -12.41 8.93
N THR A 77 16.74 -11.60 8.47
CA THR A 77 17.31 -11.80 7.13
C THR A 77 18.06 -13.14 7.17
N SER A 78 17.53 -14.17 6.51
CA SER A 78 18.36 -15.33 6.15
C SER A 78 19.57 -14.79 5.40
N LYS A 79 20.75 -15.04 5.94
CA LYS A 79 22.03 -14.83 5.26
C LYS A 79 22.19 -15.84 4.14
#